data_AF-A0A953R779-F1
#
_entry.id   AF-A0A953R779-F1
#
_cell.length_a   1.000
_cell.length_b   1.000
_cell.length_c   1.000
_cell.angle_alpha   90.00
_cell.angle_beta   90.00
_cell.angle_gamma   90.00
#
_symmetry.space_group_name_H-M   'P 1'
#
loop_
_entity.id
_entity.type
_entity.pdbx_description
1 polymer ?
#
loop_
_entity_poly.entity_id
_entity_poly.type
_entity_poly.pdbx_seq_one_letter_code
_entity_poly.pdbx_strand_id
1 'polypeptide(L)' 'MSNAVDRIKLGEAVLALIEQKRIETGDELLGASIERAVLDTQFQELESEILENPGAFEPWLIRRRRGDA' A
#
# COMPACT_ATOMS: atom_id res chain seq x y z
N MET A 1 2.04 5.23 -17.59
CA MET A 1 1.48 4.13 -16.77
C MET A 1 2.62 3.58 -15.93
N SER A 2 2.69 3.94 -14.66
CA SER A 2 3.58 3.28 -13.71
C SER A 2 2.87 1.98 -13.31
N ASN A 3 3.52 0.83 -13.52
CA ASN A 3 2.93 -0.45 -13.13
C ASN A 3 2.93 -0.55 -11.58
N ALA A 4 2.06 -1.37 -11.01
CA ALA A 4 1.96 -1.57 -9.56
C ALA A 4 3.32 -1.82 -8.89
N VAL A 5 4.18 -2.58 -9.56
CA VAL A 5 5.53 -2.92 -9.09
C VAL A 5 6.41 -1.67 -8.92
N ASP A 6 6.35 -0.71 -9.86
CA ASP A 6 7.13 0.51 -9.79
C ASP A 6 6.69 1.40 -8.62
N ARG A 7 5.39 1.46 -8.34
CA ARG A 7 4.84 2.24 -7.21
C ARG A 7 5.18 1.58 -5.87
N ILE A 8 5.09 0.25 -5.79
CA ILE A 8 5.52 -0.50 -4.60
C ILE A 8 7.00 -0.28 -4.32
N LYS A 9 7.87 -0.38 -5.34
CA LYS A 9 9.31 -0.12 -5.18
C LYS A 9 9.61 1.30 -4.69
N LEU A 10 8.85 2.29 -5.15
CA LEU A 10 8.96 3.65 -4.65
C LEU A 10 8.55 3.73 -3.18
N GLY A 11 7.43 3.10 -2.81
CA GLY A 11 6.99 3.01 -1.41
C GLY A 11 8.04 2.36 -0.51
N GLU A 12 8.62 1.23 -0.93
CA GLU A 12 9.71 0.56 -0.21
C GLU A 12 10.92 1.47 -0.02
N ALA A 13 11.33 2.21 -1.06
CA ALA A 13 12.44 3.16 -0.97
C ALA A 13 12.16 4.29 0.03
N VAL A 14 10.94 4.82 0.06
CA VAL A 14 10.53 5.85 1.03
C VAL A 14 10.55 5.30 2.45
N LEU A 15 10.01 4.10 2.68
CA LEU A 15 10.01 3.47 4.01
C LEU A 15 11.44 3.19 4.50
N ALA A 16 12.33 2.73 3.62
CA ALA A 16 13.74 2.53 3.95
C ALA A 16 14.44 3.83 4.36
N LEU A 17 14.12 4.96 3.71
CA LEU A 17 14.66 6.26 4.09
C LEU A 17 14.15 6.74 5.44
N ILE A 18 12.87 6.50 5.77
CA ILE A 18 12.30 6.82 7.08
C ILE A 18 13.03 6.03 8.15
N GLU A 19 13.20 4.72 7.95
CA GLU A 19 13.88 3.85 8.91
C GLU A 19 15.35 4.25 9.12
N GLN A 20 16.06 4.54 8.03
CA GLN A 20 17.42 5.05 8.12
C GLN A 20 17.47 6.34 8.97
N LYS A 21 16.51 7.26 8.79
CA LYS A 21 16.46 8.50 9.56
C LYS A 21 16.11 8.29 11.03
N ARG A 22 15.28 7.29 11.37
CA ARG A 22 15.03 6.90 12.77
C ARG A 22 16.31 6.43 13.43
N ILE A 23 17.08 5.57 12.76
CA ILE A 23 18.36 5.08 13.26
C ILE A 23 19.36 6.23 13.45
N GLU A 24 19.45 7.15 12.48
CA GLU A 24 20.38 8.29 12.53
C GLU A 24 20.04 9.30 13.65
N THR A 25 18.76 9.49 13.96
CA THR A 25 18.29 10.51 14.91
C THR A 25 17.98 9.97 16.29
N GLY A 26 17.73 8.66 16.42
CA GLY A 26 17.23 8.02 17.64
C GLY A 26 15.76 8.32 17.94
N ASP A 27 15.03 8.98 17.02
CA ASP A 27 13.61 9.26 17.18
C ASP A 27 12.77 8.16 16.50
N GLU A 28 12.20 7.26 17.31
CA GLU A 28 11.37 6.15 16.84
C GLU A 28 10.06 6.61 16.15
N LEU A 29 9.56 7.81 16.48
CA LEU A 29 8.31 8.32 15.92
C LEU A 29 8.53 9.14 14.64
N LEU A 30 9.78 9.40 14.28
CA LEU A 30 10.13 10.17 13.09
C LEU A 30 9.48 9.52 11.85
N GLY A 31 8.72 10.32 11.12
CA GLY A 31 8.07 9.90 9.87
C GLY A 31 6.89 8.94 10.04
N ALA A 32 6.39 8.65 11.25
CA ALA A 32 5.28 7.71 11.47
C ALA A 32 4.01 8.06 10.67
N SER A 33 3.66 9.35 10.56
CA SER A 33 2.52 9.80 9.75
C SER A 33 2.74 9.60 8.25
N ILE A 34 3.99 9.74 7.79
CA ILE A 34 4.35 9.55 6.37
C ILE A 34 4.33 8.07 6.04
N GLU A 35 4.95 7.23 6.87
CA GLU A 35 4.88 5.77 6.75
C GLU A 35 3.42 5.31 6.66
N ARG A 36 2.56 5.81 7.55
CA ARG A 36 1.15 5.47 7.54
C ARG A 36 0.47 5.87 6.22
N ALA A 37 0.68 7.10 5.75
CA ALA A 37 0.10 7.58 4.50
C ALA A 37 0.58 6.80 3.28
N VAL A 38 1.87 6.43 3.23
CA VAL A 38 2.45 5.61 2.15
C VAL A 38 1.79 4.24 2.13
N LEU A 39 1.71 3.56 3.29
CA LEU A 39 1.09 2.24 3.38
C LEU A 39 -0.40 2.28 3.01
N ASP A 40 -1.16 3.21 3.59
CA ASP A 40 -2.59 3.33 3.31
C ASP A 40 -2.85 3.60 1.81
N THR A 41 -2.02 4.44 1.16
CA THR A 41 -2.13 4.69 -0.28
C THR A 41 -1.81 3.46 -1.11
N GLN A 42 -0.72 2.74 -0.80
CA GLN A 42 -0.35 1.52 -1.52
C GLN A 42 -1.44 0.44 -1.41
N PHE A 43 -2.03 0.28 -0.23
CA PHE A 43 -3.15 -0.66 -0.05
C PHE A 43 -4.39 -0.26 -0.84
N GLN A 44 -4.78 1.02 -0.82
CA GLN A 44 -5.94 1.50 -1.57
C GLN A 44 -5.77 1.31 -3.09
N GLU A 45 -4.59 1.62 -3.62
CA GLU A 45 -4.31 1.44 -5.04
C GLU A 45 -4.30 -0.04 -5.43
N LEU A 46 -3.66 -0.90 -4.63
CA LEU A 46 -3.61 -2.33 -4.87
C LEU A 46 -5.01 -2.96 -4.80
N GLU A 47 -5.83 -2.55 -3.84
CA GLU A 47 -7.22 -2.98 -3.72
C GLU A 47 -8.02 -2.56 -4.96
N SER A 48 -7.88 -1.31 -5.41
CA SER A 48 -8.54 -0.82 -6.62
C SER A 48 -8.14 -1.64 -7.85
N GLU A 49 -6.85 -1.90 -8.03
CA GLU A 49 -6.35 -2.69 -9.16
C GLU A 49 -6.86 -4.14 -9.13
N ILE A 50 -6.91 -4.77 -7.96
CA ILE A 50 -7.48 -6.13 -7.80
C ILE A 50 -8.98 -6.12 -8.09
N LEU A 51 -9.73 -5.11 -7.64
CA LEU A 51 -11.17 -5.02 -7.90
C LEU A 51 -11.48 -4.73 -9.38
N GLU A 52 -10.63 -3.95 -10.05
CA GLU A 52 -10.74 -3.65 -11.49
C GLU A 52 -10.36 -4.84 -12.36
N ASN A 53 -9.24 -5.51 -12.04
CA ASN A 53 -8.77 -6.69 -12.74
C ASN A 53 -8.23 -7.75 -11.76
N PRO A 54 -9.10 -8.63 -11.27
CA PRO A 54 -8.75 -9.59 -10.23
C PRO A 54 -7.86 -10.73 -10.73
N GLY A 55 -7.80 -10.96 -12.04
CA GLY A 55 -6.98 -12.01 -12.65
C GLY A 55 -7.19 -13.37 -11.97
N ALA A 56 -6.09 -13.97 -11.52
CA ALA A 56 -6.12 -15.26 -10.83
C ALA A 56 -6.75 -15.22 -9.43
N PHE A 57 -6.92 -14.03 -8.83
CA PHE A 57 -7.53 -13.87 -7.51
C PHE A 57 -9.05 -13.92 -7.54
N GLU A 58 -9.67 -13.85 -8.73
CA GLU A 58 -11.12 -13.87 -8.93
C GLU A 58 -11.85 -14.97 -8.12
N PRO A 59 -11.38 -16.23 -8.04
CA PRO A 59 -12.06 -17.27 -7.28
C PRO A 59 -12.10 -17.05 -5.77
N TRP A 60 -11.22 -16.21 -5.23
CA TRP A 60 -11.09 -15.96 -3.79
C TRP A 60 -11.73 -14.63 -3.35
N LEU A 61 -12.19 -13.81 -4.28
CA LEU A 61 -12.83 -12.54 -3.95
C LEU A 61 -14.26 -12.76 -3.45
N ILE A 62 -14.47 -12.48 -2.17
CA ILE A 62 -15.81 -12.45 -1.58
C ILE A 62 -16.51 -11.16 -2.02
N ARG A 63 -17.29 -11.25 -3.11
CA ARG A 63 -18.13 -10.13 -3.57
C ARG A 63 -19.38 -10.04 -2.70
N ARG A 64 -19.41 -9.11 -1.76
CA ARG A 64 -20.65 -8.79 -1.04
C ARG A 64 -21.58 -8.02 -1.98
N ARG A 65 -22.63 -8.66 -2.50
CA ARG A 65 -23.70 -7.96 -3.22
C ARG A 65 -24.36 -6.96 -2.27
N ARG A 66 -24.16 -5.65 -2.50
CA ARG A 66 -25.06 -4.62 -1.94
C ARG A 66 -26.39 -4.77 -2.67
N GLY A 67 -27.32 -5.52 -2.10
CA GLY A 67 -28.64 -5.77 -2.71
C GLY A 67 -29.52 -6.76 -1.95
N ASP A 68 -28.95 -7.61 -1.08
CA ASP A 68 -29.73 -8.54 -0.26
C ASP A 68 -29.90 -7.93 1.14
N ALA A 69 -30.86 -7.01 1.28
CA ALA A 69 -31.39 -6.49 2.55
C ALA A 69 -32.90 -6.29 2.43
#